data_AF-A0A316VHV6-F1
#
_entry.id   AF-A0A316VHV6-F1
#
_cell.length_a   1.000
_cell.length_b   1.000
_cell.length_c   1.000
_cell.angle_alpha   90.00
_cell.angle_beta   90.00
_cell.angle_gamma   90.00
#
_symmetry.space_group_name_H-M   'P 1'
#
loop_
_entity.id
_entity.type
_entity.pdbx_description
1 polymer ?
#
loop_
_entity_poly.entity_id
_entity_poly.type
_entity_poly.pdbx_seq_one_letter_code
_entity_poly.pdbx_strand_id
1 'polypeptide(L)'
;MPPVPDEALHKIIQQIQTQLVNSSRQLSMVKAQLQGHEQGKRRLELTRQQLDQETKQGGADVRLWQGVGKMFVLEDESTVQAKLNTKLKELETEIANLTKKQKFLEKQTSEAQGHMRDIFSGLEQQQKQQAA
;
A
#
# COMPACT_ATOMS: atom_id res chain seq x y z
N MET A 1 -35.98 -25.10 3.11
CA MET A 1 -35.49 -24.13 2.11
C MET A 1 -35.34 -24.87 0.79
N PRO A 2 -35.89 -24.39 -0.33
CA PRO A 2 -35.74 -25.06 -1.61
C PRO A 2 -34.25 -25.11 -2.00
N PRO A 3 -33.78 -26.18 -2.67
CA PRO A 3 -32.39 -26.31 -3.06
C PRO A 3 -32.04 -25.16 -4.02
N VAL A 4 -30.99 -24.42 -3.70
CA VAL A 4 -30.48 -23.36 -4.58
C VAL A 4 -30.11 -24.03 -5.92
N PRO A 5 -30.59 -23.53 -7.08
CA PRO A 5 -30.25 -24.10 -8.37
C PRO A 5 -28.73 -24.09 -8.56
N ASP A 6 -28.16 -25.21 -9.00
CA ASP A 6 -26.71 -25.40 -9.17
C ASP A 6 -26.07 -24.33 -10.08
N GLU A 7 -26.83 -23.80 -11.05
CA GLU A 7 -26.41 -22.71 -11.93
C GLU A 7 -26.24 -21.36 -11.18
N ALA A 8 -27.09 -21.07 -10.19
CA ALA A 8 -27.00 -19.85 -9.39
C ALA A 8 -25.79 -19.91 -8.45
N LEU A 9 -25.52 -21.08 -7.86
CA LEU A 9 -24.31 -21.34 -7.08
C LEU A 9 -23.03 -21.17 -7.90
N HIS A 10 -22.99 -21.74 -9.11
CA HIS A 10 -21.85 -21.57 -10.03
C HIS A 10 -21.57 -20.11 -10.35
N LYS A 11 -22.60 -19.31 -10.64
CA LYS A 11 -22.45 -17.87 -10.92
C LYS A 11 -21.92 -17.11 -9.69
N ILE A 12 -22.39 -17.43 -8.49
CA ILE A 12 -21.91 -16.81 -7.25
C ILE A 12 -20.44 -17.13 -7.00
N ILE A 13 -20.03 -18.40 -7.18
CA ILE A 13 -18.63 -18.82 -7.00
C ILE A 13 -17.71 -18.10 -8.00
N GLN A 14 -18.11 -17.99 -9.27
CA GLN A 14 -17.34 -17.26 -10.27
C GLN A 14 -17.19 -15.77 -9.92
N GLN A 15 -18.23 -15.14 -9.41
CA GLN A 15 -18.18 -13.74 -8.96
C GLN A 15 -17.23 -13.57 -7.77
N ILE A 16 -17.32 -14.44 -6.76
CA ILE A 16 -16.43 -14.42 -5.59
C ILE A 16 -14.98 -14.65 -6.00
N GLN A 17 -14.72 -15.61 -6.89
CA GLN A 17 -13.37 -15.88 -7.39
C GLN A 17 -12.80 -14.67 -8.15
N THR A 18 -13.61 -14.04 -9.00
CA THR A 18 -13.22 -12.82 -9.72
C THR A 18 -12.89 -11.68 -8.74
N GLN A 19 -13.73 -11.48 -7.73
CA GLN A 19 -13.51 -10.49 -6.69
C GLN A 19 -12.22 -10.76 -5.90
N LEU A 20 -11.95 -12.02 -5.56
CA LEU A 20 -10.76 -12.45 -4.82
C LEU A 20 -9.47 -12.23 -5.62
N VAL A 21 -9.46 -12.58 -6.91
CA VAL A 21 -8.32 -12.33 -7.79
C VAL A 21 -8.05 -10.83 -7.92
N ASN A 22 -9.09 -10.03 -8.14
CA ASN A 22 -8.97 -8.59 -8.29
C ASN A 22 -8.46 -7.90 -7.01
N SER A 23 -9.05 -8.24 -5.85
CA SER A 23 -8.65 -7.68 -4.56
C SER A 23 -7.22 -8.08 -4.17
N SER A 24 -6.82 -9.34 -4.40
CA SER A 24 -5.45 -9.81 -4.15
C SER A 24 -4.41 -9.13 -5.05
N ARG A 25 -4.74 -8.91 -6.34
CA ARG A 25 -3.87 -8.15 -7.27
C ARG A 25 -3.71 -6.71 -6.81
N GLN A 26 -4.81 -6.03 -6.46
CA GLN A 26 -4.77 -4.66 -5.96
C GLN A 26 -3.99 -4.56 -4.65
N LEU A 27 -4.15 -5.53 -3.75
CA LEU A 27 -3.40 -5.59 -2.50
C LEU A 27 -1.89 -5.68 -2.75
N SER A 28 -1.49 -6.54 -3.69
CA SER A 28 -0.07 -6.70 -4.06
C SER A 28 0.52 -5.40 -4.63
N MET A 29 -0.24 -4.69 -5.46
CA MET A 29 0.18 -3.39 -5.99
C MET A 29 0.33 -2.34 -4.88
N VAL A 30 -0.64 -2.26 -3.95
CA VAL A 30 -0.59 -1.32 -2.83
C VAL A 30 0.59 -1.60 -1.91
N LYS A 31 0.90 -2.88 -1.64
CA LYS A 31 2.08 -3.27 -0.85
C LYS A 31 3.38 -2.84 -1.51
N ALA A 32 3.51 -3.02 -2.83
CA ALA A 32 4.68 -2.58 -3.59
C ALA A 32 4.84 -1.05 -3.56
N GLN A 33 3.72 -0.31 -3.71
CA GLN A 33 3.73 1.15 -3.58
C GLN A 33 4.16 1.57 -2.19
N LEU A 34 3.58 1.00 -1.13
CA LEU A 34 3.90 1.32 0.26
C LEU A 34 5.40 1.15 0.53
N GLN A 35 5.98 0.02 0.12
CA GLN A 35 7.41 -0.25 0.26
C GLN A 35 8.27 0.80 -0.47
N GLY A 36 7.86 1.21 -1.68
CA GLY A 36 8.54 2.27 -2.43
C GLY A 36 8.51 3.63 -1.72
N HIS A 37 7.35 4.02 -1.17
CA HIS A 37 7.21 5.27 -0.42
C HIS A 37 7.97 5.23 0.92
N GLU A 38 7.97 4.11 1.64
CA GLU A 38 8.75 3.95 2.88
C GLU A 38 10.25 4.06 2.63
N GLN A 39 10.77 3.43 1.57
CA GLN A 39 12.17 3.61 1.16
C GLN A 39 12.47 5.06 0.76
N GLY A 40 11.56 5.70 0.04
CA GLY A 40 11.66 7.12 -0.32
C GLY A 40 11.71 8.04 0.90
N LYS A 41 10.84 7.80 1.88
CA LYS A 41 10.82 8.51 3.16
C LYS A 41 12.14 8.33 3.89
N ARG A 42 12.62 7.09 4.03
CA ARG A 42 13.88 6.80 4.71
C ARG A 42 15.07 7.51 4.05
N ARG A 43 15.11 7.56 2.72
CA ARG A 43 16.15 8.29 1.97
C ARG A 43 16.11 9.79 2.27
N LEU A 44 14.92 10.40 2.32
CA LEU A 44 14.78 11.82 2.64
C LEU A 44 15.17 12.13 4.09
N GLU A 45 14.80 11.28 5.05
CA GLU A 45 15.22 11.41 6.44
C GLU A 45 16.74 11.39 6.59
N LEU A 46 17.40 10.43 5.94
CA LEU A 46 18.86 10.32 5.93
C LEU A 46 19.50 11.54 5.26
N THR A 47 18.94 12.01 4.15
CA THR A 47 19.42 13.22 3.46
C THR A 47 19.33 14.44 4.39
N ARG A 48 18.22 14.60 5.11
CA ARG A 48 18.05 15.68 6.08
C ARG A 48 19.05 15.59 7.23
N GLN A 49 19.23 14.39 7.79
CA GLN A 49 20.19 14.15 8.86
C GLN A 49 21.63 14.44 8.42
N GLN A 50 21.99 14.07 7.19
CA GLN A 50 23.29 14.36 6.60
C GLN A 50 23.47 15.88 6.46
N LEU A 51 22.50 16.57 5.86
CA LEU A 51 22.55 18.04 5.71
C LEU A 51 22.71 18.75 7.06
N ASP A 52 21.93 18.36 8.08
CA ASP A 52 22.05 18.92 9.42
C ASP A 52 23.44 18.69 10.04
N GLN A 53 24.09 17.57 9.73
CA GLN A 53 25.45 17.27 10.20
C GLN A 53 26.49 18.13 9.47
N GLU A 54 26.39 18.22 8.15
CA GLU A 54 27.31 19.01 7.32
C GLU A 54 27.24 20.50 7.65
N THR A 55 26.05 21.07 7.84
CA THR A 55 25.90 22.47 8.27
C THR A 55 26.54 22.70 9.64
N LYS A 56 26.32 21.79 10.59
CA LYS A 56 26.89 21.91 11.95
C LYS A 56 28.42 21.80 11.96
N GLN A 57 28.99 21.00 11.07
CA GLN A 57 30.44 20.80 10.98
C GLN A 57 31.14 21.88 10.15
N GLY A 58 30.52 22.34 9.06
CA GLY A 58 31.13 23.29 8.11
C GLY A 58 31.01 24.77 8.50
N GLY A 59 30.25 25.12 9.54
CA GLY A 59 30.10 26.49 10.02
C GLY A 59 29.17 27.36 9.15
N ALA A 60 29.19 28.68 9.36
CA ALA A 60 28.20 29.62 8.80
C ALA A 60 28.31 29.89 7.29
N ASP A 61 29.29 29.32 6.57
CA ASP A 61 29.54 29.56 5.13
C ASP A 61 29.27 28.31 4.25
N VAL A 62 28.52 27.33 4.78
CA VAL A 62 28.14 26.14 4.00
C VAL A 62 27.12 26.52 2.93
N ARG A 63 27.56 26.47 1.67
CA ARG A 63 26.72 26.73 0.49
C ARG A 63 26.07 25.44 0.00
N LEU A 64 24.75 25.42 -0.05
CA LEU A 64 24.00 24.26 -0.51
C LEU A 64 23.62 24.39 -1.98
N TRP A 65 23.87 23.34 -2.75
CA TRP A 65 23.60 23.30 -4.18
C TRP A 65 22.57 22.24 -4.49
N GLN A 66 21.41 22.65 -5.01
CA GLN A 66 20.36 21.73 -5.42
C GLN A 66 20.49 21.41 -6.92
N GLY A 67 20.55 20.11 -7.26
CA GLY A 67 20.51 19.66 -8.65
C GLY A 67 19.12 19.85 -9.27
N VAL A 68 19.06 20.50 -10.44
CA VAL A 68 17.85 20.72 -11.26
C VAL A 68 18.03 20.11 -12.66
N GLY A 69 18.45 18.84 -12.70
CA GLY A 69 18.79 18.14 -13.94
C GLY A 69 20.30 18.18 -14.20
N LYS A 70 20.74 18.83 -15.28
CA LYS A 70 22.17 18.96 -15.63
C LYS A 70 22.85 20.18 -14.99
N MET A 71 22.11 20.98 -14.23
CA MET A 71 22.59 22.19 -13.57
C MET A 71 22.40 22.10 -12.06
N PHE A 72 23.17 22.90 -11.33
CA PHE A 72 23.07 23.05 -9.89
C PHE A 72 22.78 24.53 -9.57
N VAL A 73 21.86 24.77 -8.64
CA VAL A 73 21.47 26.11 -8.19
C VAL A 73 21.82 26.26 -6.72
N LEU A 74 22.44 27.37 -6.36
CA LEU A 74 22.70 27.73 -4.97
C LEU A 74 21.36 28.02 -4.29
N GLU A 75 21.12 27.38 -3.15
CA GLU A 75 19.89 27.57 -2.40
C GLU A 75 20.18 27.67 -0.91
N ASP A 76 19.38 28.47 -0.22
CA ASP A 76 19.52 28.66 1.22
C ASP A 76 19.11 27.40 1.98
N GLU A 77 19.81 27.12 3.08
CA GLU A 77 19.53 25.96 3.93
C GLU A 77 18.09 25.92 4.43
N SER A 78 17.56 27.05 4.89
CA SER A 78 16.18 27.15 5.35
C SER A 78 15.18 26.70 4.28
N THR A 79 15.44 27.07 3.02
CA THR A 79 14.61 26.71 1.87
C THR A 79 14.72 25.22 1.54
N VAL A 80 15.94 24.68 1.52
CA VAL A 80 16.17 23.24 1.29
C VAL A 80 15.50 22.39 2.38
N GLN A 81 15.68 22.76 3.66
CA GLN A 81 15.05 22.08 4.78
C GLN A 81 13.52 22.16 4.72
N ALA A 82 12.95 23.32 4.38
CA ALA A 82 11.52 23.48 4.21
C ALA A 82 10.98 22.56 3.11
N LYS A 83 11.63 22.51 1.94
CA LYS A 83 11.26 21.60 0.83
C LYS A 83 11.32 20.14 1.23
N LEU A 84 12.38 19.73 1.93
CA LEU A 84 12.53 18.35 2.42
C LEU A 84 11.43 17.99 3.42
N ASN A 85 11.12 18.89 4.37
CA ASN A 85 10.05 18.69 5.34
C ASN A 85 8.66 18.60 4.67
N THR A 86 8.38 19.43 3.66
CA THR A 86 7.13 19.35 2.90
C THR A 86 6.99 18.01 2.18
N LYS A 87 8.04 17.57 1.45
CA LYS A 87 8.05 16.26 0.80
C LYS A 87 7.88 15.10 1.77
N LEU A 88 8.48 15.20 2.96
CA LEU A 88 8.36 14.18 4.00
C LEU A 88 6.91 14.10 4.50
N LYS A 89 6.26 15.23 4.77
CA LYS A 89 4.84 15.28 5.17
C LYS A 89 3.90 14.74 4.09
N GLU A 90 4.17 15.05 2.82
CA GLU A 90 3.41 14.52 1.68
C GLU A 90 3.51 12.99 1.63
N LEU A 91 4.73 12.45 1.71
CA LEU A 91 4.94 11.00 1.76
C LEU A 91 4.32 10.34 2.97
N GLU A 92 4.36 10.96 4.16
CA GLU A 92 3.69 10.45 5.35
C GLU A 92 2.17 10.36 5.16
N THR A 93 1.58 11.39 4.54
CA THR A 93 0.15 11.42 4.23
C THR A 93 -0.20 10.33 3.21
N GLU A 94 0.63 10.15 2.18
CA GLU A 94 0.44 9.11 1.16
C GLU A 94 0.57 7.70 1.74
N ILE A 95 1.60 7.45 2.58
CA ILE A 95 1.77 6.19 3.32
C ILE A 95 0.56 5.92 4.21
N ALA A 96 0.04 6.92 4.93
CA ALA A 96 -1.13 6.75 5.78
C ALA A 96 -2.38 6.38 4.95
N ASN A 97 -2.55 6.99 3.78
CA ASN A 97 -3.66 6.69 2.88
C ASN A 97 -3.54 5.29 2.25
N LEU A 98 -2.34 4.93 1.78
CA LEU A 98 -2.05 3.60 1.24
C LEU A 98 -2.22 2.51 2.30
N THR A 99 -1.83 2.77 3.56
CA THR A 99 -2.02 1.85 4.68
C THR A 99 -3.51 1.59 4.96
N LYS A 100 -4.34 2.64 4.94
CA LYS A 100 -5.80 2.48 5.09
C LYS A 100 -6.36 1.63 3.95
N LYS A 101 -5.93 1.90 2.71
CA LYS A 101 -6.34 1.14 1.53
C LYS A 101 -5.89 -0.32 1.60
N GLN A 102 -4.67 -0.59 2.07
CA GLN A 102 -4.15 -1.93 2.30
C GLN A 102 -5.05 -2.70 3.28
N LYS A 103 -5.33 -2.12 4.46
CA LYS A 103 -6.17 -2.78 5.48
C LYS A 103 -7.57 -3.09 4.96
N PHE A 104 -8.15 -2.18 4.19
CA PHE A 104 -9.44 -2.39 3.55
C PHE A 104 -9.39 -3.56 2.56
N LEU A 105 -8.38 -3.60 1.68
CA LEU A 105 -8.22 -4.68 0.70
C LEU A 105 -7.88 -6.03 1.36
N GLU A 106 -7.13 -6.04 2.47
CA GLU A 106 -6.86 -7.24 3.27
C GLU A 106 -8.15 -7.80 3.87
N LYS A 107 -8.97 -6.93 4.47
CA LYS A 107 -10.29 -7.33 4.99
C LYS A 107 -11.18 -7.88 3.89
N GLN A 108 -11.28 -7.17 2.75
CA GLN A 108 -12.08 -7.60 1.60
C GLN A 108 -11.62 -8.95 1.04
N THR A 109 -10.30 -9.17 0.95
CA THR A 109 -9.74 -10.45 0.49
C THR A 109 -10.06 -11.58 1.47
N SER A 110 -9.94 -11.31 2.78
CA SER A 110 -10.25 -12.28 3.83
C SER A 110 -11.74 -12.65 3.86
N GLU A 111 -12.62 -11.67 3.66
CA GLU A 111 -14.08 -11.88 3.59
C GLU A 111 -14.45 -12.72 2.36
N ALA A 112 -13.90 -12.40 1.19
CA ALA A 112 -14.11 -13.19 -0.03
C ALA A 112 -13.61 -14.64 0.12
N GLN A 113 -12.45 -14.83 0.78
CA GLN A 113 -11.94 -16.17 1.11
C GLN A 113 -12.85 -16.92 2.08
N GLY A 114 -13.41 -16.23 3.08
CA GLY A 114 -14.37 -16.78 4.03
C GLY A 114 -15.63 -17.27 3.34
N HIS A 115 -16.26 -16.39 2.53
CA HIS A 115 -17.45 -16.74 1.75
C HIS A 115 -17.23 -17.95 0.84
N MET A 116 -16.07 -18.03 0.20
CA MET A 116 -15.72 -19.19 -0.62
C MET A 116 -15.65 -20.47 0.22
N ARG A 117 -15.01 -20.42 1.39
CA ARG A 117 -14.87 -21.55 2.32
C ARG A 117 -16.23 -22.02 2.88
N ASP A 118 -17.10 -21.07 3.21
CA ASP A 118 -18.45 -21.35 3.72
C ASP A 118 -19.32 -22.04 2.65
N ILE A 119 -19.22 -21.60 1.40
CA ILE A 119 -19.90 -22.24 0.27
C ILE A 119 -19.42 -23.69 0.09
N PHE A 120 -18.10 -23.92 0.09
CA PHE A 120 -17.56 -25.28 -0.06
C PHE A 120 -17.96 -26.21 1.10
N SER A 121 -17.85 -25.74 2.35
CA SER A 121 -18.25 -26.54 3.51
C SER A 121 -19.76 -26.85 3.53
N GLY A 122 -20.60 -25.90 3.09
CA GLY A 122 -22.04 -26.13 2.93
C GLY A 122 -22.37 -27.17 1.86
N LEU A 123 -21.63 -27.19 0.74
CA LEU A 123 -21.77 -28.19 -0.32
C LEU A 123 -21.38 -29.60 0.16
N GLU A 124 -20.28 -29.74 0.91
CA GLU A 124 -19.86 -31.02 1.48
C GLU A 124 -20.88 -31.60 2.47
N GLN A 125 -21.54 -30.74 3.26
CA GLN A 125 -22.59 -31.17 4.18
C GLN A 125 -23.86 -31.64 3.44
N GLN A 126 -24.24 -30.97 2.35
CA GLN A 126 -25.37 -31.40 1.52
C GLN A 126 -25.11 -32.76 0.85
N GLN A 127 -23.89 -33.00 0.34
CA GLN A 127 -23.55 -34.30 -0.25
C GLN A 127 -23.62 -35.44 0.77
N LYS A 128 -23.16 -35.20 2.02
CA LYS A 128 -23.25 -36.20 3.09
C LYS A 128 -24.67 -36.52 3.52
N GLN A 129 -25.60 -35.55 3.45
CA GLN A 129 -27.01 -35.77 3.77
C GLN A 129 -27.80 -36.46 2.64
N GLN A 130 -27.31 -36.40 1.40
CA GLN A 130 -27.91 -37.14 0.28
C GLN A 130 -27.38 -38.57 0.14
N ALA A 131 -26.24 -38.87 0.74
CA ALA A 131 -25.60 -40.19 0.73
C ALA A 131 -25.94 -41.08 1.95
N ALA A 132 -26.75 -40.59 2.88
CA ALA A 132 -27.24 -41.29 4.08
C ALA A 132 -28.76 -41.48 4.00
#